data_AF-A0A0H3HXH6-F1
#
_entry.id   AF-A0A0H3HXH6-F1
#
_cell.length_a   1.000
_cell.length_b   1.000
_cell.length_c   1.000
_cell.angle_alpha   90.00
_cell.angle_beta   90.00
_cell.angle_gamma   90.00
#
_symmetry.space_group_name_H-M   'P 1'
#
loop_
_entity.id
_entity.type
_entity.pdbx_description
1 polymer ?
#
loop_
_entity_poly.entity_id
_entity_poly.type
_entity_poly.pdbx_seq_one_letter_code
_entity_poly.pdbx_strand_id
1 'polypeptide(L)'
;METPKSTVHYESNVCGGSFESVLDRFGNWKREPLVYRPERRMFEGKDSVRRLGDEAFDSPDKARRALIRSCAPRDRFALAAPICDDDHQMWLVMAAFEA
;
A
#
# COMPACT_ATOMS: atom_id res chain seq x y z
N MET A 1 27.27 -2.04 -20.70
CA MET A 1 25.80 -1.95 -20.70
C MET A 1 25.38 -1.64 -19.28
N GLU A 2 25.16 -0.37 -18.97
CA GLU A 2 24.55 0.01 -17.69
C GLU A 2 23.06 -0.25 -17.84
N THR A 3 22.57 -1.34 -17.24
CA THR A 3 21.13 -1.58 -17.09
C THR A 3 20.55 -0.35 -16.39
N PRO A 4 19.47 0.27 -16.91
CA PRO A 4 18.84 1.38 -16.22
C PRO A 4 18.49 0.92 -14.81
N LYS A 5 18.95 1.67 -13.79
CA LYS A 5 18.53 1.41 -12.40
C LYS A 5 17.01 1.50 -12.37
N SER A 6 16.33 0.36 -12.21
CA SER A 6 14.88 0.33 -12.08
C SER A 6 14.47 1.30 -10.98
N THR A 7 13.75 2.36 -11.35
CA THR A 7 13.27 3.34 -10.37
C THR A 7 12.11 2.71 -9.62
N VAL A 8 12.20 2.67 -8.30
CA VAL A 8 11.13 2.12 -7.46
C VAL A 8 10.03 3.17 -7.32
N HIS A 9 8.82 2.78 -7.68
CA HIS A 9 7.60 3.56 -7.51
C HIS A 9 6.71 2.95 -6.44
N TYR A 10 5.83 3.76 -5.88
CA TYR A 10 4.92 3.36 -4.81
C TYR A 10 3.49 3.73 -5.16
N GLU A 11 2.60 2.76 -5.04
CA GLU A 11 1.15 2.95 -5.05
C GLU A 11 0.64 2.92 -3.61
N SER A 12 -0.30 3.78 -3.26
CA SER A 12 -0.90 3.79 -1.92
C SER A 12 -2.37 4.17 -1.96
N ASN A 13 -3.16 3.55 -1.07
CA ASN A 13 -4.53 3.95 -0.77
C ASN A 13 -4.78 3.98 0.74
N VAL A 14 -5.86 4.63 1.16
CA VAL A 14 -6.26 4.71 2.56
C VAL A 14 -7.68 4.18 2.74
N CYS A 15 -7.93 3.46 3.83
CA CYS A 15 -9.28 3.11 4.23
C CYS A 15 -9.42 3.13 5.75
N GLY A 16 -10.62 3.49 6.22
CA GLY A 16 -10.99 3.34 7.63
C GLY A 16 -11.52 1.95 7.95
N GLY A 17 -11.58 1.64 9.24
CA GLY A 17 -12.18 0.41 9.78
C GLY A 17 -11.16 -0.60 10.27
N SER A 18 -11.58 -1.87 10.31
CA SER A 18 -10.72 -2.97 10.74
C SER A 18 -9.80 -3.42 9.59
N PHE A 19 -8.83 -4.28 9.91
CA PHE A 19 -8.03 -4.91 8.86
C PHE A 19 -8.86 -5.80 7.92
N GLU A 20 -10.01 -6.32 8.35
CA GLU A 20 -10.92 -7.06 7.46
C GLU A 20 -11.50 -6.13 6.39
N SER A 21 -11.81 -4.88 6.78
CA SER A 21 -12.20 -3.83 5.83
C SER A 21 -11.08 -3.55 4.82
N VAL A 22 -9.82 -3.60 5.25
CA VAL A 22 -8.66 -3.46 4.35
C VAL A 22 -8.63 -4.58 3.31
N LEU A 23 -8.84 -5.83 3.72
CA LEU A 23 -8.84 -6.99 2.83
C LEU A 23 -9.94 -6.89 1.76
N ASP A 24 -11.15 -6.51 2.17
CA ASP A 24 -12.28 -6.31 1.25
C ASP A 24 -12.02 -5.16 0.26
N ARG A 25 -11.60 -3.99 0.78
CA ARG A 25 -11.27 -2.81 -0.02
C ARG A 25 -10.14 -3.08 -1.00
N PHE A 26 -9.11 -3.81 -0.58
CA PHE A 26 -7.99 -4.18 -1.45
C PHE A 26 -8.44 -5.02 -2.65
N GLY A 27 -9.39 -5.95 -2.44
CA GLY A 27 -10.00 -6.71 -3.53
C GLY A 27 -10.71 -5.83 -4.56
N ASN A 28 -11.38 -4.76 -4.10
CA ASN A 28 -12.05 -3.78 -4.95
C ASN A 28 -11.04 -2.88 -5.68
N TRP A 29 -10.05 -2.33 -4.98
CA TRP A 29 -9.01 -1.48 -5.56
C TRP A 29 -8.25 -2.16 -6.70
N LYS A 30 -7.98 -3.46 -6.59
CA LYS A 30 -7.35 -4.23 -7.68
C LYS A 30 -8.10 -4.25 -9.01
N ARG A 31 -9.38 -3.86 -9.00
CA ARG A 31 -10.23 -3.74 -10.20
C ARG A 31 -10.34 -2.30 -10.69
N GLU A 32 -9.94 -1.34 -9.88
CA GLU A 32 -10.01 0.08 -10.19
C GLU A 32 -8.79 0.50 -11.04
N PRO A 33 -9.01 1.27 -12.13
CA PRO A 33 -7.92 1.88 -12.87
C PRO A 33 -7.27 2.99 -12.05
N LEU A 34 -5.97 3.19 -12.21
CA LEU A 34 -5.28 4.32 -11.59
C LEU A 34 -5.75 5.62 -12.26
N VAL A 35 -6.11 6.62 -11.46
CA VAL A 35 -6.60 7.94 -11.94
C VAL A 35 -5.66 8.58 -12.96
N TYR A 36 -4.35 8.46 -12.75
CA TYR A 36 -3.33 9.07 -13.61
C TYR A 36 -2.81 8.12 -14.72
N ARG A 37 -3.15 6.84 -14.67
CA ARG A 37 -2.80 5.83 -15.70
C ARG A 37 -3.91 4.78 -15.83
N PRO A 38 -4.94 5.07 -16.65
CA PRO A 38 -6.11 4.19 -16.78
C PRO A 38 -5.78 2.77 -17.27
N GLU A 39 -4.65 2.61 -17.97
CA GLU A 39 -4.17 1.33 -18.49
C GLU A 39 -3.65 0.39 -17.40
N ARG A 40 -3.41 0.89 -16.19
CA ARG A 40 -2.91 0.11 -15.06
C ARG A 40 -3.95 0.06 -13.94
N ARG A 41 -4.06 -1.10 -13.31
CA ARG A 41 -4.92 -1.31 -12.15
C ARG A 41 -4.16 -1.01 -10.86
N MET A 42 -4.88 -0.61 -9.83
CA MET A 42 -4.26 -0.38 -8.52
C MET A 42 -3.70 -1.69 -7.95
N PHE A 43 -2.49 -1.67 -7.39
CA PHE A 43 -1.84 -2.84 -6.81
C PHE A 43 -1.73 -4.02 -7.78
N GLU A 44 -1.49 -3.73 -9.05
CA GLU A 44 -1.28 -4.74 -10.09
C GLU A 44 -0.15 -5.70 -9.72
N GLY A 45 -0.40 -7.01 -9.89
CA GLY A 45 0.56 -8.06 -9.54
C GLY A 45 0.70 -8.37 -8.04
N LYS A 46 -0.07 -7.71 -7.16
CA LYS A 46 -0.12 -8.03 -5.73
C LYS A 46 -1.29 -8.98 -5.43
N ASP A 47 -1.02 -10.11 -4.80
CA ASP A 47 -1.98 -11.17 -4.51
C ASP A 47 -2.78 -10.90 -3.24
N SER A 48 -2.17 -10.25 -2.25
CA SER A 48 -2.73 -10.05 -0.92
C SER A 48 -2.22 -8.77 -0.26
N VAL A 49 -2.76 -8.43 0.91
CA VAL A 49 -2.27 -7.36 1.78
C VAL A 49 -1.93 -7.93 3.16
N ARG A 50 -0.83 -7.48 3.74
CA ARG A 50 -0.33 -7.91 5.06
C ARG A 50 -0.18 -6.71 5.98
N ARG A 51 -0.38 -6.91 7.28
CA ARG A 51 -0.14 -5.85 8.27
C ARG A 51 1.35 -5.55 8.39
N LEU A 52 1.69 -4.27 8.48
CA LEU A 52 3.01 -3.81 8.86
C LEU A 52 3.06 -3.69 10.39
N GLY A 53 3.43 -4.78 11.05
CA GLY A 53 3.46 -4.87 12.51
C GLY A 53 2.06 -4.83 13.13
N ASP A 54 2.03 -4.82 14.47
CA ASP A 54 0.81 -4.84 15.28
C ASP A 54 0.51 -3.48 15.95
N GLU A 55 1.47 -2.56 15.93
CA GLU A 55 1.33 -1.24 16.56
C GLU A 55 0.80 -0.19 15.58
N ALA A 56 -0.15 0.61 16.04
CA ALA A 56 -0.66 1.76 15.28
C ALA A 56 0.34 2.92 15.32
N PHE A 57 0.52 3.56 14.17
CA PHE A 57 1.30 4.79 14.07
C PHE A 57 0.44 5.98 14.50
N ASP A 58 1.02 6.88 15.30
CA ASP A 58 0.42 8.16 15.73
C ASP A 58 0.42 9.24 14.63
N SER A 59 0.93 8.93 13.43
CA SER A 59 1.03 9.89 12.34
C SER A 59 1.06 9.19 10.97
N PRO A 60 0.28 9.66 9.98
CA PRO A 60 0.34 9.18 8.60
C PRO A 60 1.75 9.24 7.99
N ASP A 61 2.55 10.25 8.31
CA ASP A 61 3.91 10.41 7.78
C ASP A 61 4.88 9.35 8.33
N LYS A 62 4.70 8.94 9.59
CA LYS A 62 5.49 7.85 10.18
C LYS A 62 5.10 6.51 9.55
N ALA A 63 3.80 6.24 9.41
CA ALA A 63 3.29 5.06 8.73
C ALA A 63 3.80 4.98 7.28
N ARG A 64 3.72 6.08 6.53
CA ARG A 64 4.21 6.17 5.15
C ARG A 64 5.70 5.85 5.05
N ARG A 65 6.52 6.43 5.92
CA ARG A 65 7.98 6.17 5.94
C ARG A 65 8.29 4.72 6.32
N ALA A 66 7.52 4.12 7.24
CA ALA A 66 7.68 2.71 7.60
C ALA A 66 7.34 1.78 6.43
N LEU A 67 6.26 2.07 5.71
CA LEU A 67 5.86 1.34 4.50
C LEU A 67 6.90 1.45 3.39
N ILE A 68 7.42 2.65 3.10
CA ILE A 68 8.46 2.86 2.08
C ILE A 68 9.72 2.04 2.39
N ARG A 69 10.10 1.92 3.66
CA ARG A 69 11.25 1.10 4.07
C ARG A 69 11.00 -0.40 3.98
N SER A 70 9.74 -0.83 4.02
CA SER A 70 9.36 -2.25 4.16
C SER A 70 8.87 -2.88 2.86
N CYS A 71 8.28 -2.09 1.97
CA CYS A 71 7.79 -2.54 0.66
C CYS A 71 8.96 -2.82 -0.28
N ALA A 72 9.01 -4.01 -0.88
CA ALA A 72 9.89 -4.31 -1.98
C ALA A 72 9.12 -4.39 -3.31
N PRO A 73 9.71 -3.92 -4.45
CA PRO A 73 9.02 -3.92 -5.74
C PRO A 73 8.53 -5.29 -6.20
N ARG A 74 9.28 -6.33 -5.84
CA ARG A 74 9.03 -7.72 -6.19
C ARG A 74 8.10 -8.45 -5.24
N ASP A 75 7.64 -7.80 -4.16
CA ASP A 75 6.70 -8.42 -3.24
C ASP A 75 5.39 -8.74 -3.95
N ARG A 76 4.85 -9.94 -3.74
CA ARG A 76 3.51 -10.31 -4.22
C ARG A 76 2.41 -9.86 -3.27
N PHE A 77 2.71 -8.97 -2.33
CA PHE A 77 1.75 -8.45 -1.37
C PHE A 77 1.94 -6.95 -1.20
N ALA A 78 0.85 -6.27 -0.83
CA ALA A 78 0.90 -4.92 -0.29
C ALA A 78 1.08 -4.97 1.23
N LEU A 79 1.56 -3.88 1.81
CA LEU A 79 1.65 -3.71 3.26
C LEU A 79 0.63 -2.67 3.72
N ALA A 80 -0.02 -2.93 4.85
CA ALA A 80 -0.99 -2.05 5.49
C ALA A 80 -0.49 -1.63 6.87
N ALA A 81 -0.29 -0.34 7.07
CA ALA A 81 0.08 0.23 8.36
C ALA A 81 -1.17 0.83 9.05
N PRO A 82 -1.49 0.42 10.29
CA PRO A 82 -2.56 1.05 11.05
C PRO A 82 -2.10 2.45 11.50
N ILE A 83 -3.00 3.42 11.40
CA ILE A 83 -2.82 4.81 11.84
C ILE A 83 -3.90 5.08 12.88
N CYS A 84 -3.50 5.58 14.04
CA CYS A 84 -4.41 6.11 15.05
C CYS A 84 -4.68 7.57 14.70
N ASP A 85 -5.90 7.86 14.27
CA ASP A 85 -6.44 9.22 14.20
C ASP A 85 -7.50 9.34 15.28
N ASP A 86 -7.63 10.51 15.92
CA ASP A 86 -8.21 10.74 17.26
C ASP A 86 -9.59 10.11 17.56
N ASP A 87 -10.34 9.66 16.54
CA ASP A 87 -11.58 8.88 16.68
C ASP A 87 -11.74 7.73 15.66
N HIS A 88 -10.79 7.54 14.74
CA HIS A 88 -10.94 6.60 13.62
C HIS A 88 -9.69 5.74 13.40
N GLN A 89 -9.88 4.42 13.43
CA GLN A 89 -8.85 3.50 13.00
C GLN A 89 -8.72 3.56 11.47
N MET A 90 -7.59 4.09 11.01
CA MET A 90 -7.27 4.25 9.60
C MET A 90 -6.14 3.30 9.21
N TRP A 91 -6.10 2.92 7.93
CA TRP A 91 -5.07 2.06 7.39
C TRP A 91 -4.50 2.67 6.12
N LEU A 92 -3.19 2.85 6.09
CA LEU A 92 -2.46 3.19 4.88
C LEU A 92 -1.94 1.91 4.24
N VAL A 93 -2.41 1.60 3.03
CA VAL A 93 -1.96 0.46 2.25
C VAL A 93 -1.00 0.94 1.18
N MET A 94 0.14 0.27 1.04
CA MET A 94 1.17 0.61 0.07
C MET A 94 1.77 -0.64 -0.57
N ALA A 95 2.14 -0.51 -1.84
CA ALA A 95 2.98 -1.48 -2.51
C ALA A 95 4.02 -0.78 -3.39
N ALA A 96 5.21 -1.38 -3.46
CA ALA A 96 6.25 -0.93 -4.36
C ALA A 96 6.16 -1.70 -5.70
N PHE A 97 6.60 -1.06 -6.79
CA PHE A 97 6.76 -1.68 -8.10
C PHE A 97 7.94 -1.04 -8.87
N GLU A 98 8.48 -1.79 -9.83
CA GLU A 98 9.46 -1.29 -10.81
C GLU A 98 8.68 -0.89 -12.07
N ALA A 99 8.99 0.29 -12.63
CA ALA A 99 8.41 0.76 -13.90
C ALA A 99 9.20 0.30 -15.12
#